data_AF-A0A1P8WVG4-F1
#
_entry.id   AF-A0A1P8WVG4-F1
#
_cell.length_a   1.000
_cell.length_b   1.000
_cell.length_c   1.000
_cell.angle_alpha   90.00
_cell.angle_beta   90.00
_cell.angle_gamma   90.00
#
_symmetry.space_group_name_H-M   'P 1'
#
loop_
_entity.id
_entity.type
_entity.pdbx_description
1 polymer ?
#
loop_
_entity_poly.entity_id
_entity_poly.type
_entity_poly.pdbx_seq_one_letter_code
_entity_poly.pdbx_strand_id
1 'polypeptide(L)'
;MFSPDVAENGSFTIDAADGATIVELGFAVFDLNGQVYACHPKGMPAKLAAAAGPDNAVVDDLTKSIEARRERKAEEFQVSRAAKRETDKPLRIKPMIGSPPAPQFAQIDQLKVDDSYQRSIEGGASKKLIRTIAENWDWRLCLPLIVSRRNGELYVIDGQHRKEGAALRGDIRDLPVVVFDFDDPQQEAELFVQANRSRRAMSTLDDFHAAVAAGDAKAIAINSVVTEAGLVVGRNQAWQYWQPGEVIFTQAIKKALVSQGKEIATRALTMIAQAFDGMVLVGGGAIFTGLCIFIQSREKDERPIDADLMTSVLSEVGIPGWKEATEGVESGQDRIDSMLKAMEEAYAEAEAE
;
A
#
# COMPACT_ATOMS: atom_id res chain seq x y z
N MET A 1 -46.45 -27.48 -8.89
CA MET A 1 -45.38 -26.72 -9.54
C MET A 1 -45.42 -25.31 -8.96
N PHE A 2 -44.66 -25.06 -7.89
CA PHE A 2 -44.38 -23.70 -7.44
C PHE A 2 -43.23 -23.22 -8.32
N SER A 3 -43.48 -22.24 -9.18
CA SER A 3 -42.41 -21.49 -9.82
C SER A 3 -41.95 -20.49 -8.75
N PRO A 4 -40.70 -20.52 -8.28
CA PRO A 4 -40.23 -19.52 -7.33
C PRO A 4 -40.35 -18.13 -7.97
N ASP A 5 -40.74 -17.13 -7.20
CA ASP A 5 -40.68 -15.73 -7.64
C ASP A 5 -39.20 -15.38 -7.86
N VAL A 6 -38.80 -15.32 -9.13
CA VAL A 6 -37.46 -14.93 -9.54
C VAL A 6 -37.45 -13.41 -9.70
N ALA A 7 -36.60 -12.73 -8.94
CA ALA A 7 -36.43 -11.28 -9.00
C ALA A 7 -35.81 -10.84 -10.33
N GLU A 8 -35.93 -9.55 -10.69
CA GLU A 8 -35.40 -9.00 -11.96
C GLU A 8 -33.87 -9.16 -12.10
N ASN A 9 -33.14 -9.24 -10.98
CA ASN A 9 -31.70 -9.52 -10.93
C ASN A 9 -31.36 -11.01 -11.11
N GLY A 10 -32.36 -11.88 -11.29
CA GLY A 10 -32.20 -13.33 -11.48
C GLY A 10 -32.05 -14.13 -10.18
N SER A 11 -32.18 -13.51 -9.01
CA SER A 11 -32.14 -14.19 -7.71
C SER A 11 -33.49 -14.83 -7.36
N PHE A 12 -33.48 -15.87 -6.53
CA PHE A 12 -34.70 -16.51 -6.02
C PHE A 12 -34.47 -17.12 -4.64
N THR A 13 -35.52 -17.19 -3.82
CA THR A 13 -35.41 -17.75 -2.47
C THR A 13 -35.66 -19.26 -2.48
N ILE A 14 -34.82 -20.00 -1.73
CA ILE A 14 -35.05 -21.41 -1.42
C ILE A 14 -35.13 -21.61 0.10
N ASP A 15 -35.97 -22.55 0.53
CA ASP A 15 -35.89 -23.10 1.89
C ASP A 15 -34.73 -24.10 1.94
N ALA A 16 -33.52 -23.60 2.20
CA ALA A 16 -32.37 -24.46 2.43
C ALA A 16 -32.45 -25.09 3.83
N ALA A 17 -31.79 -26.23 4.00
CA ALA A 17 -31.81 -26.98 5.26
C ALA A 17 -31.14 -26.24 6.43
N ASP A 18 -30.32 -25.23 6.14
CA ASP A 18 -29.68 -24.32 7.09
C ASP A 18 -30.39 -22.95 7.20
N GLY A 19 -31.56 -22.79 6.58
CA GLY A 19 -32.39 -21.58 6.63
C GLY A 19 -32.80 -21.08 5.25
N ALA A 20 -33.83 -20.24 5.19
CA ALA A 20 -34.24 -19.58 3.95
C ALA A 20 -33.05 -18.79 3.36
N THR A 21 -32.65 -19.13 2.13
CA THR A 21 -31.46 -18.55 1.48
C THR A 21 -31.88 -17.95 0.15
N ILE A 22 -31.48 -16.69 -0.08
CA ILE A 22 -31.60 -16.03 -1.39
C ILE A 22 -30.44 -16.54 -2.25
N VAL A 23 -30.78 -17.23 -3.34
CA VAL A 23 -29.83 -17.77 -4.31
C VAL A 23 -29.61 -16.74 -5.40
N GLU A 24 -28.40 -16.20 -5.46
CA GLU A 24 -28.00 -15.26 -6.51
C GLU A 24 -27.24 -15.95 -7.64
N LEU A 25 -27.08 -15.23 -8.75
CA LEU A 25 -26.35 -15.72 -9.91
C LEU A 25 -24.89 -16.04 -9.52
N GLY A 26 -24.51 -17.31 -9.64
CA GLY A 26 -23.17 -17.79 -9.25
C GLY A 26 -23.13 -18.55 -7.93
N PHE A 27 -24.23 -18.64 -7.18
CA PHE A 27 -24.33 -19.54 -6.03
C PHE A 27 -24.28 -21.01 -6.48
N ALA A 28 -23.61 -21.84 -5.69
CA ALA A 28 -23.70 -23.28 -5.78
C ALA A 28 -24.91 -23.74 -4.97
N VAL A 29 -25.87 -24.39 -5.63
CA VAL A 29 -27.00 -25.07 -5.01
C VAL A 29 -26.79 -26.57 -5.13
N PHE A 30 -26.89 -27.29 -4.04
CA PHE A 30 -26.65 -28.74 -4.02
C PHE A 30 -27.61 -29.45 -3.07
N ASP A 31 -27.99 -30.68 -3.43
CA ASP A 31 -28.75 -31.58 -2.56
C ASP A 31 -27.79 -32.55 -1.89
N LEU A 32 -27.95 -32.73 -0.58
CA LEU A 32 -27.30 -33.78 0.18
C LEU A 32 -28.34 -34.50 1.03
N ASN A 33 -28.57 -35.78 0.71
CA ASN A 33 -29.53 -36.65 1.43
C ASN A 33 -30.96 -36.10 1.48
N GLY A 34 -31.43 -35.43 0.42
CA GLY A 34 -32.77 -34.85 0.35
C GLY A 34 -32.92 -33.51 1.07
N GLN A 35 -31.79 -32.91 1.48
CA GLN A 35 -31.71 -31.56 2.02
C GLN A 35 -30.98 -30.66 1.03
N VAL A 36 -31.59 -29.53 0.70
CA VAL A 36 -31.04 -28.56 -0.26
C VAL A 36 -30.22 -27.52 0.50
N TYR A 37 -29.07 -27.18 -0.04
CA TYR A 37 -28.16 -26.16 0.47
C TYR A 37 -27.80 -25.17 -0.64
N ALA A 38 -27.59 -23.90 -0.27
CA ALA A 38 -27.06 -22.90 -1.18
C ALA A 38 -25.95 -22.07 -0.51
N CYS A 39 -24.90 -21.77 -1.26
CA CYS A 39 -23.82 -20.88 -0.83
C CYS A 39 -22.98 -20.41 -2.00
N HIS A 40 -22.15 -19.39 -1.79
CA HIS A 40 -21.11 -19.03 -2.75
C HIS A 40 -20.12 -20.21 -2.97
N PRO A 41 -19.64 -20.47 -4.20
CA PRO A 41 -18.78 -21.62 -4.52
C PRO A 41 -17.52 -21.74 -3.66
N LYS A 42 -16.99 -20.62 -3.15
CA LYS A 42 -15.84 -20.61 -2.23
C LYS A 42 -16.16 -21.18 -0.83
N GLY A 43 -17.40 -21.01 -0.35
CA GLY A 43 -17.86 -21.51 0.94
C GLY A 43 -18.44 -22.93 0.87
N MET A 44 -18.72 -23.42 -0.35
CA MET A 44 -19.27 -24.75 -0.60
C MET A 44 -18.49 -25.90 0.08
N PRO A 45 -17.15 -25.95 0.06
CA PRO A 45 -16.43 -27.04 0.72
C PRO A 45 -16.65 -27.07 2.24
N ALA A 46 -16.65 -25.89 2.89
CA ALA A 46 -16.87 -25.79 4.33
C ALA A 46 -18.31 -26.14 4.70
N LYS A 47 -19.28 -25.67 3.90
CA LYS A 47 -20.71 -25.98 4.10
C LYS A 47 -20.99 -27.47 3.86
N LEU A 48 -20.37 -28.07 2.84
CA LEU A 48 -20.46 -29.50 2.54
C LEU A 48 -19.79 -30.35 3.64
N ALA A 49 -18.63 -29.94 4.16
CA ALA A 49 -17.95 -30.62 5.26
C ALA A 49 -18.76 -30.58 6.56
N ALA A 50 -19.40 -29.45 6.85
CA ALA A 50 -20.27 -29.28 8.02
C ALA A 50 -21.53 -30.15 7.94
N ALA A 51 -22.11 -30.29 6.74
CA ALA A 51 -23.33 -31.08 6.52
C ALA A 51 -23.09 -32.58 6.33
N ALA A 52 -21.99 -32.97 5.67
CA ALA A 52 -21.72 -34.34 5.24
C ALA A 52 -20.68 -35.08 6.10
N GLY A 53 -19.98 -34.35 6.98
CA GLY A 53 -18.80 -34.81 7.69
C GLY A 53 -17.51 -34.69 6.87
N PRO A 54 -16.35 -34.46 7.51
CA PRO A 54 -15.07 -34.25 6.81
C PRO A 54 -14.58 -35.51 6.06
N ASP A 55 -15.05 -36.69 6.43
CA ASP A 55 -14.70 -37.97 5.81
C ASP A 55 -15.59 -38.32 4.59
N ASN A 56 -16.44 -37.40 4.14
CA ASN A 56 -17.28 -37.61 2.96
C ASN A 56 -16.43 -37.58 1.67
N ALA A 57 -16.54 -38.62 0.85
CA ALA A 57 -15.76 -38.78 -0.38
C ALA A 57 -15.89 -37.60 -1.37
N VAL A 58 -17.04 -36.91 -1.40
CA VAL A 58 -17.26 -35.73 -2.26
C VAL A 58 -16.53 -34.49 -1.72
N VAL A 59 -16.47 -34.34 -0.39
CA VAL A 59 -15.73 -33.24 0.27
C VAL A 59 -14.23 -33.41 0.05
N ASP A 60 -13.72 -34.64 0.17
CA ASP A 60 -12.30 -34.96 -0.03
C ASP A 60 -11.88 -34.74 -1.50
N ASP A 61 -12.69 -35.18 -2.47
CA ASP A 61 -12.44 -34.97 -3.90
C ASP A 61 -12.46 -33.47 -4.30
N LEU A 62 -13.41 -32.71 -3.75
CA LEU A 62 -13.49 -31.27 -3.96
C LEU A 62 -12.30 -30.53 -3.35
N THR A 63 -11.89 -30.92 -2.14
CA THR A 63 -10.71 -30.34 -1.46
C THR A 63 -9.44 -30.56 -2.26
N LYS A 64 -9.20 -31.81 -2.69
CA LYS A 64 -8.07 -32.17 -3.57
C LYS A 64 -8.10 -31.41 -4.90
N SER A 65 -9.28 -31.23 -5.48
CA SER A 65 -9.45 -30.45 -6.72
C SER A 65 -9.11 -28.97 -6.54
N ILE A 66 -9.44 -28.38 -5.39
CA ILE A 66 -9.12 -26.99 -5.04
C ILE A 66 -7.61 -26.84 -4.79
N GLU A 67 -6.99 -27.77 -4.06
CA GLU A 67 -5.54 -27.80 -3.84
C GLU A 67 -4.79 -27.93 -5.16
N ALA A 68 -5.18 -28.88 -6.02
CA ALA A 68 -4.60 -29.03 -7.36
C ALA A 68 -4.82 -27.79 -8.25
N ARG A 69 -5.91 -27.05 -8.06
CA ARG A 69 -6.14 -25.76 -8.76
C ARG A 69 -5.23 -24.66 -8.21
N ARG A 70 -4.98 -24.62 -6.90
CA ARG A 70 -4.03 -23.68 -6.27
C ARG A 70 -2.60 -23.97 -6.72
N GLU A 71 -2.20 -25.23 -6.76
CA GLU A 71 -0.89 -25.66 -7.25
C GLU A 71 -0.68 -25.29 -8.72
N ARG A 72 -1.65 -25.60 -9.61
CA ARG A 72 -1.60 -25.16 -11.01
C ARG A 72 -1.48 -23.65 -11.15
N LYS A 73 -2.21 -22.87 -10.35
CA LYS A 73 -2.13 -21.40 -10.38
C LYS A 73 -0.77 -20.90 -9.89
N ALA A 74 -0.16 -21.57 -8.91
CA ALA A 74 1.20 -21.28 -8.44
C ALA A 74 2.26 -21.61 -9.51
N GLU A 75 2.09 -22.72 -10.22
CA GLU A 75 2.93 -23.12 -11.36
C GLU A 75 2.79 -22.15 -12.53
N GLU A 76 1.57 -21.76 -12.92
CA GLU A 76 1.31 -20.71 -13.92
C GLU A 76 1.96 -19.37 -13.54
N PHE A 77 1.97 -19.03 -12.24
CA PHE A 77 2.66 -17.84 -11.75
C PHE A 77 4.19 -17.96 -11.83
N GLN A 78 4.75 -19.15 -11.57
CA GLN A 78 6.18 -19.40 -11.76
C GLN A 78 6.59 -19.38 -13.23
N VAL A 79 5.80 -20.02 -14.10
CA VAL A 79 6.03 -20.08 -15.56
C VAL A 79 5.91 -18.69 -16.18
N SER A 80 4.91 -17.90 -15.79
CA SER A 80 4.78 -16.51 -16.26
C SER A 80 5.93 -15.62 -15.80
N ARG A 81 6.45 -15.82 -14.57
CA ARG A 81 7.65 -15.11 -14.07
C ARG A 81 8.92 -15.53 -14.81
N ALA A 82 9.04 -16.80 -15.20
CA ALA A 82 10.13 -17.31 -16.01
C ALA A 82 10.08 -16.78 -17.45
N ALA A 83 8.90 -16.82 -18.10
CA ALA A 83 8.68 -16.27 -19.44
C ALA A 83 8.96 -14.76 -19.51
N LYS A 84 8.62 -14.01 -18.45
CA LYS A 84 8.89 -12.56 -18.38
C LYS A 84 10.39 -12.25 -18.33
N ARG A 85 11.21 -13.11 -17.71
CA ARG A 85 12.69 -13.01 -17.73
C ARG A 85 13.28 -13.28 -19.12
N GLU A 86 12.64 -14.15 -19.90
CA GLU A 86 13.11 -14.52 -21.24
C GLU A 86 12.82 -13.41 -22.28
N THR A 87 11.87 -12.52 -22.00
CA THR A 87 11.53 -11.37 -22.85
C THR A 87 12.29 -10.08 -22.57
N ASP A 88 13.23 -10.06 -21.61
CA ASP A 88 14.01 -8.85 -21.33
C ASP A 88 14.93 -8.52 -22.50
N LYS A 89 14.69 -7.36 -23.14
CA LYS A 89 15.54 -6.88 -24.24
C LYS A 89 16.99 -6.80 -23.75
N PRO A 90 17.97 -7.25 -24.56
CA PRO A 90 19.37 -7.17 -24.17
C PRO A 90 19.77 -5.73 -23.88
N LEU A 91 20.57 -5.55 -22.82
CA LEU A 91 21.05 -4.23 -22.41
C LEU A 91 21.84 -3.59 -23.56
N ARG A 92 21.45 -2.37 -23.94
CA ARG A 92 22.17 -1.58 -24.94
C ARG A 92 23.25 -0.76 -24.24
N ILE A 93 24.41 -1.38 -24.03
CA ILE A 93 25.52 -0.83 -23.24
C ILE A 93 26.22 0.29 -24.02
N LYS A 94 26.30 1.49 -23.44
CA LYS A 94 27.09 2.62 -23.96
C LYS A 94 28.53 2.53 -23.45
N PRO A 95 29.53 3.13 -24.15
CA PRO A 95 30.89 3.25 -23.64
C PRO A 95 30.92 3.93 -22.26
N MET A 96 31.88 3.53 -21.42
CA MET A 96 32.13 4.17 -20.14
C MET A 96 32.67 5.59 -20.36
N ILE A 97 32.25 6.54 -19.52
CA ILE A 97 32.69 7.94 -19.55
C ILE A 97 33.36 8.24 -18.21
N GLY A 98 34.52 8.90 -18.23
CA GLY A 98 35.26 9.30 -17.04
C GLY A 98 36.11 8.19 -16.40
N SER A 99 36.71 8.50 -15.25
CA SER A 99 37.49 7.56 -14.44
C SER A 99 36.72 7.14 -13.18
N PRO A 100 36.97 5.94 -12.62
CA PRO A 100 36.39 5.54 -11.35
C PRO A 100 36.73 6.54 -10.24
N PRO A 101 35.77 6.95 -9.41
CA PRO A 101 36.05 7.90 -8.34
C PRO A 101 36.81 7.24 -7.19
N ALA A 102 37.52 8.05 -6.39
CA ALA A 102 38.29 7.59 -5.24
C ALA A 102 37.57 7.92 -3.92
N PRO A 103 37.13 6.91 -3.14
CA PRO A 103 36.71 7.11 -1.76
C PRO A 103 37.91 7.44 -0.88
N GLN A 104 37.85 8.51 -0.10
CA GLN A 104 38.89 8.92 0.84
C GLN A 104 38.32 9.76 1.98
N PHE A 105 39.15 10.14 2.94
CA PHE A 105 38.81 11.21 3.89
C PHE A 105 39.42 12.53 3.43
N ALA A 106 38.73 13.64 3.70
CA ALA A 106 39.23 14.98 3.50
C ALA A 106 38.98 15.83 4.75
N GLN A 107 39.93 16.71 5.08
CA GLN A 107 39.76 17.65 6.17
C GLN A 107 38.66 18.66 5.81
N ILE A 108 37.82 19.02 6.78
CA ILE A 108 36.69 19.92 6.55
C ILE A 108 37.11 21.28 5.98
N ASP A 109 38.27 21.79 6.40
CA ASP A 109 38.84 23.07 5.97
C ASP A 109 39.38 23.07 4.53
N GLN A 110 39.67 21.89 3.97
CA GLN A 110 40.08 21.72 2.57
C GLN A 110 38.87 21.67 1.62
N LEU A 111 37.67 21.45 2.16
CA LEU A 111 36.45 21.35 1.38
C LEU A 111 35.88 22.74 1.10
N LYS A 112 35.94 23.17 -0.15
CA LYS A 112 35.35 24.43 -0.61
C LYS A 112 33.92 24.22 -1.10
N VAL A 113 33.15 25.31 -1.16
CA VAL A 113 31.79 25.34 -1.72
C VAL A 113 31.81 26.36 -2.85
N ASP A 114 31.20 26.02 -3.98
CA ASP A 114 31.02 26.92 -5.11
C ASP A 114 29.59 27.47 -5.10
N ASP A 115 29.45 28.74 -4.74
CA ASP A 115 28.15 29.39 -4.57
C ASP A 115 27.43 29.67 -5.91
N SER A 116 28.09 29.47 -7.06
CA SER A 116 27.54 29.85 -8.37
C SER A 116 26.36 28.98 -8.84
N TYR A 117 26.26 27.73 -8.37
CA TYR A 117 25.16 26.81 -8.73
C TYR A 117 24.65 25.95 -7.57
N GLN A 118 25.17 26.12 -6.35
CA GLN A 118 24.73 25.34 -5.18
C GLN A 118 23.52 25.95 -4.47
N ARG A 119 22.82 25.11 -3.70
CA ARG A 119 21.66 25.54 -2.91
C ARG A 119 22.12 26.40 -1.75
N SER A 120 21.60 27.61 -1.64
CA SER A 120 21.85 28.45 -0.46
C SER A 120 21.45 27.75 0.84
N ILE A 121 22.36 27.75 1.80
CA ILE A 121 22.14 27.25 3.16
C ILE A 121 21.67 28.33 4.14
N GLU A 122 21.50 29.56 3.67
CA GLU A 122 21.18 30.72 4.53
C GLU A 122 19.73 30.73 5.03
N GLY A 123 18.84 29.99 4.37
CA GLY A 123 17.43 29.88 4.74
C GLY A 123 17.21 29.20 6.10
N GLY A 124 16.13 29.58 6.79
CA GLY A 124 15.80 29.06 8.13
C GLY A 124 15.68 27.53 8.20
N ALA A 125 15.15 26.90 7.14
CA ALA A 125 15.05 25.44 7.06
C ALA A 125 16.44 24.75 6.98
N SER A 126 17.36 25.30 6.17
CA SER A 126 18.73 24.80 6.06
C SER A 126 19.50 24.96 7.38
N LYS A 127 19.41 26.13 8.01
CA LYS A 127 20.04 26.38 9.33
C LYS A 127 19.52 25.43 10.41
N LYS A 128 18.20 25.18 10.43
CA LYS A 128 17.59 24.20 11.35
C LYS A 128 18.12 22.79 11.08
N LEU A 129 18.19 22.37 9.81
CA LEU A 129 18.70 21.05 9.44
C LEU A 129 20.17 20.88 9.85
N ILE A 130 21.03 21.86 9.57
CA ILE A 130 22.45 21.84 9.97
C ILE A 130 22.58 21.65 11.48
N ARG A 131 21.79 22.41 12.27
CA ARG A 131 21.75 22.26 13.72
C ARG A 131 21.31 20.86 14.14
N THR A 132 20.23 20.32 13.56
CA THR A 132 19.75 18.97 13.87
C THR A 132 20.80 17.90 13.56
N ILE A 133 21.50 18.01 12.43
CA ILE A 133 22.61 17.11 12.05
C ILE A 133 23.74 17.21 13.09
N ALA A 134 24.13 18.42 13.48
CA ALA A 134 25.20 18.63 14.47
C ALA A 134 24.84 18.03 15.84
N GLU A 135 23.62 18.28 16.33
CA GLU A 135 23.11 17.79 17.62
C GLU A 135 22.98 16.26 17.66
N ASN A 136 22.54 15.65 16.55
CA ASN A 136 22.22 14.22 16.47
C ASN A 136 23.16 13.48 15.51
N TRP A 137 24.44 13.85 15.51
CA TRP A 137 25.40 13.27 14.57
C TRP A 137 25.52 11.76 14.74
N ASP A 138 25.32 11.04 13.64
CA ASP A 138 25.49 9.59 13.56
C ASP A 138 26.29 9.27 12.30
N TRP A 139 27.47 8.67 12.49
CA TRP A 139 28.32 8.26 11.37
C TRP A 139 27.63 7.29 10.41
N ARG A 140 26.65 6.51 10.89
CA ARG A 140 25.86 5.59 10.06
C ARG A 140 24.92 6.33 9.10
N LEU A 141 24.57 7.58 9.40
CA LEU A 141 23.76 8.46 8.55
C LEU A 141 24.62 9.40 7.69
N CYS A 142 25.92 9.51 7.99
CA CYS A 142 26.85 10.34 7.24
C CYS A 142 27.36 9.60 5.99
N LEU A 143 26.54 9.59 4.93
CA LEU A 143 27.02 9.16 3.61
C LEU A 143 28.22 10.02 3.16
N PRO A 144 29.18 9.47 2.39
CA PRO A 144 30.27 10.23 1.83
C PRO A 144 29.79 11.47 1.06
N LEU A 145 30.52 12.57 1.17
CA LEU A 145 30.27 13.78 0.37
C LEU A 145 30.73 13.53 -1.06
N ILE A 146 30.00 14.05 -2.03
CA ILE A 146 30.43 14.04 -3.43
C ILE A 146 31.26 15.30 -3.64
N VAL A 147 32.50 15.14 -4.10
CA VAL A 147 33.47 16.23 -4.22
C VAL A 147 34.07 16.24 -5.62
N SER A 148 34.20 17.43 -6.21
CA SER A 148 34.94 17.69 -7.44
C SER A 148 36.37 18.10 -7.10
N ARG A 149 37.35 17.56 -7.81
CA ARG A 149 38.71 18.08 -7.79
C ARG A 149 38.94 18.98 -9.00
N ARG A 150 39.26 20.24 -8.75
CA ARG A 150 39.56 21.26 -9.79
C ARG A 150 40.88 21.93 -9.47
N ASN A 151 41.85 21.87 -10.38
CA ASN A 151 43.16 22.49 -10.19
C ASN A 151 43.84 22.11 -8.84
N GLY A 152 43.61 20.89 -8.35
CA GLY A 152 44.13 20.40 -7.08
C GLY A 152 43.30 20.78 -5.84
N GLU A 153 42.26 21.59 -5.98
CA GLU A 153 41.35 21.97 -4.89
C GLU A 153 40.07 21.14 -4.89
N LEU A 154 39.47 20.97 -3.71
CA LEU A 154 38.29 20.13 -3.49
C LEU A 154 37.04 21.00 -3.32
N TYR A 155 36.04 20.79 -4.16
CA TYR A 155 34.75 21.49 -4.12
C TYR A 155 33.63 20.51 -3.82
N VAL A 156 32.87 20.74 -2.74
CA VAL A 156 31.71 19.92 -2.38
C VAL A 156 30.63 20.10 -3.43
N ILE A 157 30.15 19.00 -4.01
CA ILE A 157 29.01 18.97 -4.94
C ILE A 157 27.72 18.61 -4.18
N ASP A 158 27.76 17.57 -3.33
CA ASP A 158 26.63 17.12 -2.51
C ASP A 158 27.08 16.83 -1.08
N GLY A 159 26.27 17.27 -0.11
CA GLY A 159 26.52 17.09 1.31
C GLY A 159 26.99 18.34 2.07
N GLN A 160 26.72 19.53 1.54
CA GLN A 160 26.99 20.80 2.22
C GLN A 160 26.42 20.87 3.64
N HIS A 161 25.17 20.44 3.89
CA HIS A 161 24.61 20.44 5.25
C HIS A 161 25.35 19.50 6.22
N ARG A 162 25.90 18.39 5.71
CA ARG A 162 26.73 17.46 6.51
C ARG A 162 28.08 18.09 6.84
N LYS A 163 28.72 18.73 5.86
CA LYS A 163 29.94 19.52 6.06
C LYS A 163 29.74 20.57 7.15
N GLU A 164 28.72 21.41 7.00
CA GLU A 164 28.45 22.48 7.96
C GLU A 164 28.01 21.95 9.32
N GLY A 165 27.27 20.85 9.38
CA GLY A 165 26.93 20.18 10.63
C GLY A 165 28.16 19.67 11.39
N ALA A 166 29.11 19.05 10.67
CA ALA A 166 30.38 18.61 11.26
C ALA A 166 31.24 19.80 11.73
N ALA A 167 31.33 20.85 10.90
CA ALA A 167 32.01 22.09 11.26
C ALA A 167 31.40 22.74 12.52
N LEU A 168 30.06 22.77 12.61
CA LEU A 168 29.33 23.34 13.75
C LEU A 168 29.58 22.56 15.05
N ARG A 169 29.82 21.25 15.00
CA ARG A 169 30.17 20.47 16.19
C ARG A 169 31.57 20.78 16.71
N GLY A 170 32.51 21.08 15.81
CA GLY A 170 33.90 21.42 16.13
C GLY A 170 34.79 20.26 16.61
N ASP A 171 34.25 19.05 16.79
CA ASP A 171 34.99 17.85 17.23
C ASP A 171 35.30 16.86 16.08
N ILE A 172 34.81 17.13 14.87
CA ILE A 172 35.04 16.32 13.68
C ILE A 172 36.08 17.02 12.80
N ARG A 173 37.20 16.33 12.51
CA ARG A 173 38.27 16.87 11.65
C ARG A 173 38.09 16.52 10.18
N ASP A 174 37.77 15.26 9.91
CA ASP A 174 37.75 14.68 8.56
C ASP A 174 36.35 14.15 8.24
N LEU A 175 35.94 14.28 6.97
CA LEU A 175 34.71 13.68 6.45
C LEU A 175 35.03 12.66 5.34
N PRO A 176 34.24 11.58 5.24
CA PRO A 176 34.34 10.69 4.10
C PRO A 176 33.87 11.43 2.84
N VAL A 177 34.65 11.32 1.78
CA VAL A 177 34.38 11.93 0.48
C VAL A 177 34.59 10.93 -0.64
N VAL A 178 33.91 11.15 -1.75
CA VAL A 178 34.13 10.47 -3.03
C VAL A 178 34.53 11.56 -4.02
N VAL A 179 35.78 11.50 -4.49
CA VAL A 179 36.37 12.53 -5.35
C VAL A 179 36.20 12.15 -6.82
N PHE A 180 35.67 13.09 -7.59
CA PHE A 180 35.53 13.02 -9.04
C PHE A 180 36.44 14.05 -9.69
N ASP A 181 37.13 13.64 -10.74
CA ASP A 181 37.91 14.51 -11.60
C ASP A 181 37.06 14.97 -12.79
N PHE A 182 37.00 16.28 -13.01
CA PHE A 182 36.35 16.87 -14.17
C PHE A 182 37.33 17.78 -14.91
N ASP A 183 37.32 17.69 -16.24
CA ASP A 183 38.11 18.57 -17.09
C ASP A 183 37.45 19.95 -17.27
N ASP A 184 36.14 20.05 -16.99
CA ASP A 184 35.31 21.24 -17.26
C ASP A 184 34.24 21.45 -16.16
N PRO A 185 34.15 22.64 -15.53
CA PRO A 185 33.09 22.99 -14.57
C PRO A 185 31.66 22.81 -15.09
N GLN A 186 31.44 22.92 -16.41
CA GLN A 186 30.11 22.68 -16.98
C GLN A 186 29.69 21.21 -16.85
N GLN A 187 30.60 20.27 -17.10
CA GLN A 187 30.33 18.83 -16.97
C GLN A 187 30.02 18.44 -15.52
N GLU A 188 30.66 19.10 -14.57
CA GLU A 188 30.35 18.93 -13.16
C GLU A 188 28.93 19.38 -12.83
N ALA A 189 28.52 20.57 -13.29
CA ALA A 189 27.17 21.08 -13.05
C ALA A 189 26.12 20.15 -13.68
N GLU A 190 26.39 19.61 -14.88
CA GLU A 190 25.54 18.62 -15.52
C GLU A 190 25.45 17.31 -14.72
N LEU A 191 26.57 16.79 -14.20
CA LEU A 191 26.55 15.61 -13.35
C LEU A 191 25.80 15.87 -12.04
N PHE A 192 25.99 17.03 -11.42
CA PHE A 192 25.25 17.43 -10.21
C PHE A 192 23.74 17.40 -10.47
N VAL A 193 23.29 18.03 -11.57
CA VAL A 193 21.87 18.03 -11.93
C VAL A 193 21.38 16.61 -12.21
N GLN A 194 22.14 15.80 -12.95
CA GLN A 194 21.75 14.42 -13.26
C GLN A 194 21.71 13.53 -12.02
N ALA A 195 22.72 13.57 -11.15
CA ALA A 195 22.76 12.79 -9.91
C ALA A 195 21.64 13.18 -8.94
N ASN A 196 21.27 14.46 -8.90
CA ASN A 196 20.13 14.92 -8.11
C ASN A 196 18.79 14.50 -8.72
N ARG A 197 18.63 14.58 -10.04
CA ARG A 197 17.39 14.20 -10.74
C ARG A 197 17.19 12.69 -10.80
N SER A 198 18.27 11.90 -10.85
CA SER A 198 18.20 10.44 -10.89
C SER A 198 17.92 9.82 -9.53
N ARG A 199 18.08 10.57 -8.42
CA ARG A 199 17.63 10.14 -7.10
C ARG A 199 16.12 9.92 -7.11
N ARG A 200 15.73 8.64 -7.18
CA ARG A 200 14.36 8.23 -6.94
C ARG A 200 14.11 8.31 -5.43
N ALA A 201 13.17 9.16 -5.02
CA ALA A 201 12.72 9.17 -3.64
C ALA A 201 12.25 7.75 -3.26
N MET A 202 12.53 7.32 -2.03
CA MET A 202 11.94 6.09 -1.50
C MET A 202 10.42 6.20 -1.64
N SER A 203 9.79 5.12 -2.08
CA SER A 203 8.34 5.13 -2.16
C SER A 203 7.76 5.16 -0.75
N THR A 204 6.59 5.76 -0.57
CA THR A 204 5.91 5.79 0.74
C THR A 204 5.66 4.39 1.31
N LEU A 205 5.56 3.37 0.46
CA LEU A 205 5.43 1.97 0.89
C LEU A 205 6.77 1.41 1.36
N ASP A 206 7.87 1.71 0.66
CA ASP A 206 9.22 1.31 1.11
C ASP A 206 9.57 1.96 2.46
N ASP A 207 9.25 3.25 2.61
CA ASP A 207 9.39 3.97 3.88
C ASP A 207 8.56 3.32 4.99
N PHE A 208 7.32 2.91 4.68
CA PHE A 208 6.46 2.24 5.65
C PHE A 208 7.04 0.89 6.09
N HIS A 209 7.46 0.03 5.16
CA HIS A 209 8.05 -1.27 5.49
C HIS A 209 9.35 -1.11 6.27
N ALA A 210 10.18 -0.12 5.93
CA ALA A 210 11.37 0.22 6.70
C ALA A 210 11.01 0.69 8.12
N ALA A 211 9.98 1.52 8.29
CA ALA A 211 9.52 1.99 9.58
C ALA A 211 8.98 0.85 10.47
N VAL A 212 8.25 -0.11 9.89
CA VAL A 212 7.82 -1.33 10.61
C VAL A 212 9.03 -2.12 11.09
N ALA A 213 10.00 -2.36 10.21
CA ALA A 213 11.23 -3.08 10.57
C ALA A 213 12.08 -2.35 11.63
N ALA A 214 12.04 -1.02 11.63
CA ALA A 214 12.73 -0.17 12.60
C ALA A 214 12.00 -0.07 13.95
N GLY A 215 10.81 -0.67 14.10
CA GLY A 215 10.05 -0.63 15.34
C GLY A 215 9.25 0.65 15.56
N ASP A 216 8.96 1.43 14.51
CA ASP A 216 8.14 2.64 14.64
C ASP A 216 6.73 2.27 15.11
N ALA A 217 6.33 2.80 16.27
CA ALA A 217 5.07 2.44 16.92
C ALA A 217 3.83 2.76 16.05
N LYS A 218 3.89 3.81 15.22
CA LYS A 218 2.77 4.18 14.35
C LYS A 218 2.68 3.23 13.16
N ALA A 219 3.81 2.88 12.55
CA ALA A 219 3.88 1.92 11.46
C ALA A 219 3.44 0.52 11.92
N ILE A 220 3.88 0.08 13.12
CA ILE A 220 3.43 -1.17 13.73
C ILE A 220 1.92 -1.15 13.97
N ALA A 221 1.35 -0.07 14.51
CA ALA A 221 -0.08 0.03 14.75
C ALA A 221 -0.90 -0.10 13.45
N ILE A 222 -0.46 0.53 12.37
CA ILE A 222 -1.07 0.38 11.04
C ILE A 222 -0.97 -1.08 10.57
N ASN A 223 0.21 -1.69 10.67
CA ASN A 223 0.40 -3.08 10.24
C ASN A 223 -0.47 -4.05 11.07
N SER A 224 -0.62 -3.79 12.37
CA SER A 224 -1.47 -4.58 13.28
C SER A 224 -2.92 -4.60 12.80
N VAL A 225 -3.53 -3.44 12.57
CA VAL A 225 -4.96 -3.39 12.17
C VAL A 225 -5.19 -3.96 10.76
N VAL A 226 -4.21 -3.81 9.86
CA VAL A 226 -4.27 -4.42 8.52
C VAL A 226 -4.21 -5.95 8.61
N THR A 227 -3.28 -6.49 9.39
CA THR A 227 -3.12 -7.95 9.55
C THR A 227 -4.25 -8.58 10.37
N GLU A 228 -4.79 -7.88 11.38
CA GLU A 228 -5.99 -8.28 12.13
C GLU A 228 -7.21 -8.45 11.21
N ALA A 229 -7.33 -7.62 10.17
CA ALA A 229 -8.39 -7.72 9.16
C ALA A 229 -8.11 -8.76 8.06
N GLY A 230 -7.02 -9.53 8.14
CA GLY A 230 -6.64 -10.50 7.11
C GLY A 230 -6.07 -9.90 5.82
N LEU A 231 -5.74 -8.61 5.83
CA LEU A 231 -5.15 -7.87 4.71
C LEU A 231 -3.64 -7.76 4.85
N VAL A 232 -2.97 -7.31 3.80
CA VAL A 232 -1.51 -7.06 3.81
C VAL A 232 -1.17 -5.70 3.18
N VAL A 233 -0.12 -5.03 3.66
CA VAL A 233 0.35 -3.80 3.04
C VAL A 233 1.16 -4.13 1.79
N GLY A 234 0.72 -3.63 0.63
CA GLY A 234 1.38 -3.87 -0.64
C GLY A 234 2.81 -3.30 -0.70
N ARG A 235 3.60 -3.79 -1.67
CA ARG A 235 4.98 -3.32 -1.91
C ARG A 235 5.14 -2.42 -3.12
N ASN A 236 4.14 -2.33 -3.98
CA ASN A 236 4.23 -1.59 -5.23
C ASN A 236 3.18 -0.48 -5.27
N GLN A 237 3.60 0.73 -5.64
CA GLN A 237 2.65 1.83 -5.80
C GLN A 237 1.84 1.75 -7.09
N ALA A 238 2.36 1.07 -8.13
CA ALA A 238 1.69 0.96 -9.41
C ALA A 238 0.60 -0.12 -9.38
N TRP A 239 -0.64 0.31 -9.62
CA TRP A 239 -1.85 -0.50 -9.45
C TRP A 239 -1.88 -1.79 -10.28
N GLN A 240 -1.19 -1.82 -11.42
CA GLN A 240 -1.12 -3.00 -12.29
C GLN A 240 -0.40 -4.19 -11.64
N TYR A 241 0.32 -3.96 -10.54
CA TYR A 241 1.05 -5.00 -9.82
C TYR A 241 0.38 -5.40 -8.51
N TRP A 242 -0.70 -4.74 -8.12
CA TRP A 242 -1.38 -5.02 -6.86
C TRP A 242 -2.02 -6.40 -6.89
N GLN A 243 -1.97 -7.07 -5.75
CA GLN A 243 -2.60 -8.37 -5.54
C GLN A 243 -3.89 -8.21 -4.75
N PRO A 244 -4.84 -9.16 -4.88
CA PRO A 244 -6.00 -9.21 -4.01
C PRO A 244 -5.64 -9.16 -2.52
N GLY A 245 -6.40 -8.39 -1.74
CA GLY A 245 -6.15 -8.21 -0.30
C GLY A 245 -4.97 -7.29 0.06
N GLU A 246 -4.31 -6.67 -0.93
CA GLU A 246 -3.30 -5.64 -0.67
C GLU A 246 -3.93 -4.27 -0.43
N VAL A 247 -3.52 -3.62 0.67
CA VAL A 247 -3.79 -2.20 0.94
C VAL A 247 -2.55 -1.37 0.70
N ILE A 248 -2.72 -0.19 0.08
CA ILE A 248 -1.63 0.75 -0.21
C ILE A 248 -1.84 2.12 0.44
N PHE A 249 -3.01 2.35 1.03
CA PHE A 249 -3.45 3.61 1.60
C PHE A 249 -3.05 3.76 3.09
N THR A 250 -1.80 3.46 3.43
CA THR A 250 -1.28 3.48 4.81
C THR A 250 -1.49 4.83 5.52
N GLN A 251 -1.48 5.94 4.77
CA GLN A 251 -1.76 7.27 5.32
C GLN A 251 -3.22 7.46 5.73
N ALA A 252 -4.18 6.86 5.02
CA ALA A 252 -5.59 6.90 5.41
C ALA A 252 -5.80 6.11 6.71
N ILE A 253 -5.20 4.92 6.82
CA ILE A 253 -5.24 4.09 8.03
C ILE A 253 -4.61 4.83 9.21
N LYS A 254 -3.45 5.48 9.00
CA LYS A 254 -2.81 6.32 10.01
C LYS A 254 -3.74 7.42 10.53
N LYS A 255 -4.44 8.12 9.63
CA LYS A 255 -5.41 9.16 10.01
C LYS A 255 -6.57 8.54 10.80
N ALA A 256 -7.10 7.41 10.35
CA ALA A 256 -8.19 6.71 11.01
C ALA A 256 -7.83 6.28 12.44
N LEU A 257 -6.62 5.75 12.64
CA LEU A 257 -6.12 5.39 13.98
C LEU A 257 -6.04 6.59 14.93
N VAL A 258 -5.78 7.79 14.42
CA VAL A 258 -5.71 9.02 15.23
C VAL A 258 -7.10 9.59 15.51
N SER A 259 -7.98 9.61 14.51
CA SER A 259 -9.26 10.32 14.58
C SER A 259 -10.43 9.45 15.05
N GLN A 260 -10.44 8.16 14.71
CA GLN A 260 -11.49 7.20 15.05
C GLN A 260 -11.01 6.12 16.03
N GLY A 261 -9.71 5.86 16.11
CA GLY A 261 -9.14 4.87 17.01
C GLY A 261 -9.00 3.48 16.37
N LYS A 262 -8.38 2.56 17.13
CA LYS A 262 -8.03 1.22 16.64
C LYS A 262 -9.26 0.40 16.27
N GLU A 263 -10.28 0.40 17.11
CA GLU A 263 -11.46 -0.46 16.97
C GLU A 263 -12.22 -0.17 15.67
N ILE A 264 -12.57 1.10 15.42
CA ILE A 264 -13.26 1.50 14.19
C ILE A 264 -12.41 1.20 12.95
N ALA A 265 -11.10 1.47 13.00
CA ALA A 265 -10.20 1.19 11.88
C ALA A 265 -10.13 -0.31 11.55
N THR A 266 -9.98 -1.18 12.56
CA THR A 266 -9.95 -2.63 12.36
C THR A 266 -11.30 -3.14 11.84
N ARG A 267 -12.43 -2.67 12.39
CA ARG A 267 -13.78 -3.04 11.92
C ARG A 267 -14.01 -2.65 10.46
N ALA A 268 -13.68 -1.42 10.08
CA ALA A 268 -13.80 -0.95 8.71
C ALA A 268 -12.93 -1.76 7.73
N LEU A 269 -11.68 -2.06 8.10
CA LEU A 269 -10.80 -2.91 7.27
C LEU A 269 -11.34 -4.34 7.15
N THR A 270 -11.93 -4.89 8.21
CA THR A 270 -12.50 -6.25 8.21
C THR A 270 -13.70 -6.33 7.27
N MET A 271 -14.62 -5.36 7.32
CA MET A 271 -15.76 -5.29 6.38
C MET A 271 -15.30 -5.17 4.94
N ILE A 272 -14.29 -4.32 4.66
CA ILE A 272 -13.69 -4.18 3.32
C ILE A 272 -13.05 -5.49 2.86
N ALA A 273 -12.33 -6.19 3.75
CA ALA A 273 -11.70 -7.46 3.43
C ALA A 273 -12.72 -8.54 3.07
N GLN A 274 -13.84 -8.58 3.80
CA GLN A 274 -14.93 -9.53 3.56
C GLN A 274 -15.71 -9.17 2.29
N ALA A 275 -16.13 -7.91 2.13
CA ALA A 275 -16.95 -7.45 1.01
C ALA A 275 -16.26 -7.60 -0.34
N PHE A 276 -14.92 -7.47 -0.38
CA PHE A 276 -14.12 -7.47 -1.60
C PHE A 276 -13.13 -8.65 -1.66
N ASP A 277 -13.47 -9.79 -1.04
CA ASP A 277 -12.59 -10.97 -1.01
C ASP A 277 -12.15 -11.42 -2.42
N GLY A 278 -10.83 -11.53 -2.59
CA GLY A 278 -10.23 -11.90 -3.88
C GLY A 278 -10.18 -10.79 -4.92
N MET A 279 -10.54 -9.55 -4.57
CA MET A 279 -10.43 -8.38 -5.44
C MET A 279 -9.21 -7.50 -5.12
N VAL A 280 -8.74 -6.77 -6.13
CA VAL A 280 -7.75 -5.70 -5.93
C VAL A 280 -8.48 -4.43 -5.48
N LEU A 281 -8.04 -3.84 -4.37
CA LEU A 281 -8.69 -2.70 -3.71
C LEU A 281 -8.37 -1.35 -4.38
N VAL A 282 -8.65 -1.23 -5.68
CA VAL A 282 -8.49 0.04 -6.43
C VAL A 282 -9.47 1.08 -5.87
N GLY A 283 -8.95 2.20 -5.35
CA GLY A 283 -9.79 3.21 -4.70
C GLY A 283 -10.23 2.87 -3.27
N GLY A 284 -9.78 1.73 -2.71
CA GLY A 284 -10.19 1.27 -1.37
C GLY A 284 -9.90 2.27 -0.24
N GLY A 285 -8.95 3.19 -0.42
CA GLY A 285 -8.66 4.24 0.57
C GLY A 285 -9.81 5.25 0.77
N ALA A 286 -10.57 5.55 -0.29
CA ALA A 286 -11.73 6.44 -0.18
C ALA A 286 -12.88 5.73 0.56
N ILE A 287 -13.17 4.48 0.16
CA ILE A 287 -14.15 3.61 0.82
C ILE A 287 -13.81 3.46 2.30
N PHE A 288 -12.57 3.10 2.63
CA PHE A 288 -12.10 2.98 4.02
C PHE A 288 -12.29 4.27 4.84
N THR A 289 -11.97 5.43 4.25
CA THR A 289 -12.11 6.72 4.94
C THR A 289 -13.58 7.04 5.22
N GLY A 290 -14.45 6.88 4.21
CA GLY A 290 -15.89 7.08 4.36
C GLY A 290 -16.47 6.14 5.42
N LEU A 291 -16.15 4.85 5.34
CA LEU A 291 -16.66 3.84 6.26
C LEU A 291 -16.26 4.11 7.72
N CYS A 292 -15.01 4.54 7.96
CA CYS A 292 -14.57 4.91 9.31
C CYS A 292 -15.37 6.08 9.89
N ILE A 293 -15.65 7.11 9.06
CA ILE A 293 -16.41 8.28 9.51
C ILE A 293 -17.88 7.89 9.73
N PHE A 294 -18.46 7.08 8.83
CA PHE A 294 -19.83 6.59 8.96
C PHE A 294 -20.05 5.77 10.23
N ILE A 295 -19.16 4.79 10.52
CA ILE A 295 -19.19 4.01 11.77
C ILE A 295 -19.17 4.94 12.98
N GLN A 296 -18.21 5.88 13.03
CA GLN A 296 -18.09 6.81 14.15
C GLN A 296 -19.35 7.67 14.32
N SER A 297 -19.96 8.13 13.23
CA SER A 297 -21.19 8.93 13.28
C SER A 297 -22.35 8.13 13.88
N ARG A 298 -22.56 6.91 13.38
CA ARG A 298 -23.61 5.99 13.85
C ARG A 298 -23.44 5.59 15.32
N GLU A 299 -22.21 5.41 15.78
CA GLU A 299 -21.92 5.16 17.20
C GLU A 299 -22.23 6.37 18.10
N LYS A 300 -21.91 7.59 17.65
CA LYS A 300 -22.25 8.82 18.39
C LYS A 300 -23.76 9.04 18.50
N ASP A 301 -24.50 8.61 17.49
CA ASP A 301 -25.96 8.71 17.44
C ASP A 301 -26.65 7.53 18.17
N GLU A 302 -25.90 6.69 18.89
CA GLU A 302 -26.39 5.49 19.60
C GLU A 302 -27.15 4.50 18.69
N ARG A 303 -26.84 4.51 17.39
CA ARG A 303 -27.40 3.63 16.36
C ARG A 303 -26.28 2.86 15.66
N PRO A 304 -25.54 2.00 16.37
CA PRO A 304 -24.40 1.30 15.77
C PRO A 304 -24.80 0.54 14.51
N ILE A 305 -23.89 0.48 13.54
CA ILE A 305 -24.14 -0.29 12.31
C ILE A 305 -24.05 -1.79 12.58
N ASP A 306 -24.85 -2.56 11.85
CA ASP A 306 -24.68 -4.00 11.71
C ASP A 306 -23.53 -4.25 10.72
N ALA A 307 -22.54 -5.03 11.18
CA ALA A 307 -21.33 -5.29 10.42
C ALA A 307 -21.59 -6.18 9.19
N ASP A 308 -22.48 -7.17 9.32
CA ASP A 308 -22.79 -8.11 8.25
C ASP A 308 -23.63 -7.41 7.19
N LEU A 309 -24.62 -6.60 7.60
CA LEU A 309 -25.41 -5.77 6.69
C LEU A 309 -24.52 -4.79 5.90
N MET A 310 -23.63 -4.05 6.58
CA MET A 310 -22.74 -3.11 5.90
C MET A 310 -21.76 -3.83 4.95
N THR A 311 -21.34 -5.06 5.29
CA THR A 311 -20.50 -5.87 4.41
C THR A 311 -21.25 -6.28 3.14
N SER A 312 -22.53 -6.66 3.25
CA SER A 312 -23.39 -6.92 2.08
C SER A 312 -23.55 -5.67 1.21
N VAL A 313 -23.90 -4.52 1.82
CA VAL A 313 -24.04 -3.23 1.12
C VAL A 313 -22.76 -2.86 0.36
N LEU A 314 -21.59 -3.01 0.99
CA LEU A 314 -20.31 -2.75 0.33
C LEU A 314 -20.10 -3.66 -0.88
N SER A 315 -20.45 -4.94 -0.75
CA SER A 315 -20.25 -5.96 -1.79
C SER A 315 -21.20 -5.75 -2.98
N GLU A 316 -22.49 -5.47 -2.71
CA GLU A 316 -23.54 -5.25 -3.71
C GLU A 316 -23.27 -4.02 -4.58
N VAL A 317 -22.93 -2.89 -3.95
CA VAL A 317 -22.55 -1.67 -4.69
C VAL A 317 -21.24 -1.89 -5.47
N GLY A 318 -20.31 -2.64 -4.88
CA GLY A 318 -19.04 -2.99 -5.50
C GLY A 318 -18.07 -1.81 -5.65
N ILE A 319 -16.78 -2.12 -5.83
CA ILE A 319 -15.73 -1.10 -6.00
C ILE A 319 -16.06 -0.08 -7.13
N PRO A 320 -16.59 -0.49 -8.31
CA PRO A 320 -16.97 0.46 -9.35
C PRO A 320 -18.06 1.43 -8.90
N GLY A 321 -19.13 0.97 -8.24
CA GLY A 321 -20.22 1.84 -7.78
C GLY A 321 -19.76 2.85 -6.75
N TRP A 322 -18.95 2.42 -5.77
CA TRP A 322 -18.34 3.34 -4.80
C TRP A 322 -17.41 4.36 -5.44
N LYS A 323 -16.75 4.01 -6.55
CA LYS A 323 -15.91 4.94 -7.31
C LYS A 323 -16.77 5.97 -8.04
N GLU A 324 -17.86 5.55 -8.68
CA GLU A 324 -18.81 6.43 -9.37
C GLU A 324 -19.40 7.48 -8.43
N ALA A 325 -19.68 7.10 -7.17
CA ALA A 325 -20.15 8.03 -6.12
C ALA A 325 -19.21 9.22 -5.84
N THR A 326 -17.95 9.17 -6.31
CA THR A 326 -16.97 10.24 -6.15
C THR A 326 -16.42 10.77 -7.47
N GLU A 327 -16.98 10.31 -8.60
CA GLU A 327 -16.55 10.72 -9.93
C GLU A 327 -16.91 12.19 -10.19
N GLY A 328 -16.00 12.91 -10.87
CA GLY A 328 -16.20 14.33 -11.18
C GLY A 328 -16.03 15.30 -10.00
N VAL A 329 -15.82 14.82 -8.78
CA VAL A 329 -15.59 15.68 -7.61
C VAL A 329 -14.13 16.11 -7.54
N GLU A 330 -13.85 17.41 -7.49
CA GLU A 330 -12.48 17.95 -7.55
C GLU A 330 -11.80 18.05 -6.18
N SER A 331 -12.55 18.48 -5.16
CA SER A 331 -12.04 18.69 -3.80
C SER A 331 -11.95 17.40 -3.00
N GLY A 332 -10.90 17.26 -2.20
CA GLY A 332 -10.68 16.08 -1.35
C GLY A 332 -11.71 15.95 -0.22
N GLN A 333 -12.23 17.07 0.30
CA GLN A 333 -13.27 17.05 1.33
C GLN A 333 -14.61 16.65 0.71
N ASP A 334 -14.95 17.26 -0.42
CA ASP A 334 -16.20 17.00 -1.14
C ASP A 334 -16.30 15.53 -1.58
N ARG A 335 -15.17 14.89 -1.91
CA ARG A 335 -15.11 13.43 -2.18
C ARG A 335 -15.47 12.59 -0.96
N ILE A 336 -15.02 13.00 0.22
CA ILE A 336 -15.36 12.31 1.47
C ILE A 336 -16.85 12.47 1.74
N ASP A 337 -17.37 13.69 1.60
CA ASP A 337 -18.79 13.99 1.83
C ASP A 337 -19.70 13.23 0.85
N SER A 338 -19.30 13.15 -0.43
CA SER A 338 -20.02 12.38 -1.46
C SER A 338 -20.01 10.88 -1.18
N MET A 339 -18.85 10.33 -0.78
CA MET A 339 -18.75 8.92 -0.36
C MET A 339 -19.61 8.63 0.86
N LEU A 340 -19.60 9.52 1.86
CA LEU A 340 -20.41 9.38 3.07
C LEU A 340 -21.89 9.38 2.77
N LYS A 341 -22.35 10.33 1.96
CA LYS A 341 -23.74 10.40 1.53
C LYS A 341 -24.18 9.11 0.83
N ALA A 342 -23.36 8.60 -0.09
CA ALA A 342 -23.66 7.33 -0.77
C ALA A 342 -23.72 6.14 0.21
N MET A 343 -22.84 6.11 1.21
CA MET A 343 -22.86 5.06 2.25
C MET A 343 -24.11 5.16 3.13
N GLU A 344 -24.50 6.37 3.53
CA GLU A 344 -25.70 6.61 4.32
C GLU A 344 -26.97 6.20 3.56
N GLU A 345 -27.07 6.56 2.28
CA GLU A 345 -28.22 6.22 1.43
C GLU A 345 -28.31 4.70 1.22
N ALA A 346 -27.22 4.05 0.80
CA ALA A 346 -27.22 2.61 0.53
C ALA A 346 -27.46 1.78 1.80
N TYR A 347 -26.90 2.19 2.94
CA TYR A 347 -27.12 1.50 4.21
C TYR A 347 -28.53 1.74 4.76
N ALA A 348 -29.11 2.93 4.59
CA ALA A 348 -30.47 3.21 5.02
C ALA A 348 -31.53 2.46 4.19
N GLU A 349 -31.27 2.26 2.89
CA GLU A 349 -32.09 1.41 2.02
C GLU A 349 -32.06 -0.03 2.51
N ALA A 350 -30.87 -0.59 2.76
CA ALA A 350 -30.71 -1.95 3.26
C ALA A 350 -31.23 -2.15 4.70
N GLU A 351 -31.25 -1.12 5.55
CA GLU A 351 -31.86 -1.18 6.89
C GLU A 351 -33.40 -1.21 6.85
N ALA A 352 -34.01 -0.78 5.73
CA ALA A 352 -35.46 -0.68 5.59
C ALA A 352 -36.09 -1.93 4.95
N GLU A 353 -35.28 -2.75 4.28
CA GLU A 353 -35.63 -4.07 3.74
C GLU A 353 -35.60 -5.15 4.82
#